data_AF-A0A9Q1LND6-F1
#
_entry.id   AF-A0A9Q1LND6-F1
#
_cell.length_a   1.000
_cell.length_b   1.000
_cell.length_c   1.000
_cell.angle_alpha   90.00
_cell.angle_beta   90.00
_cell.angle_gamma   90.00
#
_symmetry.space_group_name_H-M   'P 1'
#
loop_
_entity.id
_entity.type
_entity.pdbx_description
1 polymer ?
#
loop_
_entity_poly.entity_id
_entity_poly.type
_entity_poly.pdbx_seq_one_letter_code
_entity_poly.pdbx_strand_id
1 'polypeptide(L)'
;MAPFQVLAIFFTYFIFFQVYLGNAQSFIQSRAAYYPNSEEKGTETGACGFGTFGATINGGDVSAASDLYRDGLGCGACYQVRCTNSNYCSENGVTVVITDHGASASTDFILSQRAFGRMAQTKDAAASLLSLGNVGIEYRRVSCSYPSKNITFKIDESSDNPYYLAFVIWYQQGKTDISAVQLCETQNFVCKLLDRTRGAVWTSSSPPRGPLQIRMLLSSDDGDETWVVPVNNIPESWKAGEIYDSGIQLLIYEEMEDDITDINSSSGLQVSSSSGTKSNKQKMKKVEWIPELHNKFVEAIGQLGVDEAVPSRILKFMNVEGLTRQNIASHLQASTNEALIEDEQRRAQECVMWNKAREQYLRQKSKVMGLTQGDQNSKFFHAMLKPRRNK
;
A
#
# COMPACT_ATOMS: atom_id res chain seq x y z
N MET A 1 -25.45 -37.79 27.22
CA MET A 1 -25.26 -36.41 26.72
C MET A 1 -23.80 -35.98 26.92
N ALA A 2 -22.84 -36.64 26.24
CA ALA A 2 -21.41 -36.35 26.38
C ALA A 2 -20.56 -36.46 25.08
N PRO A 3 -20.96 -37.13 23.97
CA PRO A 3 -20.08 -37.24 22.80
C PRO A 3 -20.14 -36.00 21.87
N PHE A 4 -21.23 -35.23 21.89
CA PHE A 4 -21.38 -34.06 21.03
C PHE A 4 -20.60 -32.81 21.50
N GLN A 5 -20.38 -32.66 22.81
CA GLN A 5 -19.60 -31.53 23.34
C GLN A 5 -18.10 -31.69 23.07
N VAL A 6 -17.58 -32.92 23.09
CA VAL A 6 -16.16 -33.19 22.81
C VAL A 6 -15.84 -32.91 21.34
N LEU A 7 -16.72 -33.32 20.41
CA LEU A 7 -16.53 -33.08 18.97
C LEU A 7 -16.55 -31.57 18.63
N ALA A 8 -17.41 -30.79 19.28
CA ALA A 8 -17.47 -29.35 19.10
C ALA A 8 -16.20 -28.64 19.56
N ILE A 9 -15.58 -29.10 20.66
CA ILE A 9 -14.31 -28.58 21.18
C ILE A 9 -13.15 -28.91 20.24
N PHE A 10 -13.09 -30.13 19.68
CA PHE A 10 -12.07 -30.47 18.68
C PHE A 10 -12.23 -29.68 17.39
N PHE A 11 -13.46 -29.40 16.97
CA PHE A 11 -13.73 -28.61 15.76
C PHE A 11 -13.39 -27.13 15.95
N THR A 12 -13.65 -26.55 17.12
CA THR A 12 -13.22 -25.18 17.43
C THR A 12 -11.70 -25.09 17.57
N TYR A 13 -11.03 -26.04 18.24
CA TYR A 13 -9.57 -26.07 18.28
C TYR A 13 -8.94 -26.29 16.91
N PHE A 14 -9.56 -27.08 16.03
CA PHE A 14 -9.08 -27.26 14.65
C PHE A 14 -9.27 -25.98 13.82
N ILE A 15 -10.39 -25.27 13.95
CA ILE A 15 -10.60 -23.97 13.30
C ILE A 15 -9.65 -22.91 13.87
N PHE A 16 -9.44 -22.85 15.20
CA PHE A 16 -8.47 -21.95 15.82
C PHE A 16 -7.03 -22.29 15.41
N PHE A 17 -6.68 -23.57 15.21
CA PHE A 17 -5.36 -23.99 14.72
C PHE A 17 -5.14 -23.67 13.23
N GLN A 18 -6.20 -23.76 12.40
CA GLN A 18 -6.17 -23.32 11.00
C GLN A 18 -6.09 -21.79 10.88
N VAL A 19 -6.71 -21.04 11.79
CA VAL A 19 -6.57 -19.57 11.86
C VAL A 19 -5.17 -19.16 12.33
N TYR A 20 -4.57 -19.87 13.30
CA TYR A 20 -3.18 -19.63 13.74
C TYR A 20 -2.13 -19.98 12.67
N LEU A 21 -2.37 -21.01 11.85
CA LEU A 21 -1.50 -21.35 10.71
C LEU A 21 -1.75 -20.46 9.47
N GLY A 22 -2.82 -19.67 9.47
CA GLY A 22 -3.26 -18.87 8.33
C GLY A 22 -2.60 -17.51 8.17
N ASN A 23 -1.75 -17.08 9.11
CA ASN A 23 -1.18 -15.71 9.10
C ASN A 23 0.34 -15.62 9.28
N ALA A 24 1.07 -16.72 9.10
CA ALA A 24 2.51 -16.65 8.88
C ALA A 24 2.77 -16.66 7.36
N GLN A 25 3.01 -15.49 6.75
CA GLN A 25 3.38 -15.44 5.33
C GLN A 25 4.65 -16.27 5.12
N SER A 26 4.48 -17.42 4.46
CA SER A 26 5.54 -18.40 4.24
C SER A 26 6.61 -17.84 3.31
N PHE A 27 7.88 -18.14 3.61
CA PHE A 27 8.96 -17.81 2.70
C PHE A 27 8.85 -18.58 1.38
N ILE A 28 9.17 -17.89 0.28
CA ILE A 28 9.24 -18.44 -1.06
C ILE A 28 10.71 -18.78 -1.37
N GLN A 29 10.97 -20.01 -1.79
CA GLN A 29 12.31 -20.47 -2.15
C GLN A 29 12.72 -19.95 -3.52
N SER A 30 13.96 -19.50 -3.66
CA SER A 30 14.53 -18.95 -4.89
C SER A 30 16.07 -19.03 -4.85
N ARG A 31 16.75 -18.30 -5.73
CA ARG A 31 18.20 -18.13 -5.74
C ARG A 31 18.54 -16.68 -6.01
N ALA A 32 19.67 -16.24 -5.45
CA ALA A 32 20.18 -14.89 -5.65
C ALA A 32 21.62 -14.93 -6.17
N ALA A 33 21.95 -13.92 -6.97
CA ALA A 33 23.31 -13.49 -7.28
C ALA A 33 23.51 -12.04 -6.77
N TYR A 34 24.64 -11.43 -7.10
CA TYR A 34 24.90 -10.04 -6.79
C TYR A 34 25.63 -9.30 -7.92
N TYR A 35 25.52 -7.96 -7.93
CA TYR A 35 26.28 -7.11 -8.84
C TYR A 35 27.72 -6.92 -8.32
N PRO A 36 28.78 -7.36 -9.04
CA PRO A 36 30.15 -7.01 -8.66
C PRO A 36 30.31 -5.49 -8.81
N ASN A 37 30.97 -4.81 -7.85
CA ASN A 37 31.10 -3.35 -7.72
C ASN A 37 29.88 -2.65 -7.06
N SER A 38 29.27 -3.29 -6.07
CA SER A 38 28.17 -2.69 -5.27
C SER A 38 28.36 -2.93 -3.77
N GLU A 39 29.61 -2.80 -3.30
CA GLU A 39 30.06 -3.10 -1.94
C GLU A 39 29.46 -2.16 -0.88
N GLU A 40 29.28 -0.89 -1.23
CA GLU A 40 28.77 0.15 -0.33
C GLU A 40 27.30 0.49 -0.60
N LYS A 41 26.92 0.50 -1.89
CA LYS A 41 25.60 0.89 -2.39
C LYS A 41 25.23 0.06 -3.61
N GLY A 42 23.96 0.06 -4.00
CA GLY A 42 23.50 -0.54 -5.24
C GLY A 42 23.99 0.17 -6.50
N THR A 43 23.43 -0.21 -7.65
CA THR A 43 23.73 0.45 -8.93
C THR A 43 22.92 1.74 -9.09
N GLU A 44 23.55 2.78 -9.66
CA GLU A 44 22.89 4.08 -9.87
C GLU A 44 21.92 4.08 -11.06
N THR A 45 22.03 3.07 -11.92
CA THR A 45 21.12 2.81 -13.02
C THR A 45 20.25 1.62 -12.66
N GLY A 46 18.93 1.83 -12.69
CA GLY A 46 17.95 0.79 -12.47
C GLY A 46 16.63 1.07 -13.17
N ALA A 47 15.92 0.02 -13.56
CA ALA A 47 14.68 0.08 -14.32
C ALA A 47 13.56 0.85 -13.59
N CYS A 48 13.62 0.98 -12.26
CA CYS A 48 12.63 1.72 -11.49
C CYS A 48 12.65 3.24 -11.69
N GLY A 49 13.71 3.79 -12.30
CA GLY A 49 13.79 5.24 -12.55
C GLY A 49 14.15 6.07 -11.33
N PHE A 50 14.64 5.47 -10.24
CA PHE A 50 15.07 6.20 -9.05
C PHE A 50 16.42 6.92 -9.21
N GLY A 51 17.18 6.63 -10.27
CA GLY A 51 18.52 7.18 -10.48
C GLY A 51 19.45 6.85 -9.32
N THR A 52 20.34 7.79 -8.96
CA THR A 52 21.33 7.62 -7.88
C THR A 52 20.69 7.34 -6.52
N PHE A 53 19.47 7.82 -6.26
CA PHE A 53 18.74 7.52 -5.04
C PHE A 53 18.48 6.01 -4.89
N GLY A 54 18.17 5.32 -5.99
CA GLY A 54 17.95 3.88 -6.01
C GLY A 54 19.16 3.05 -5.57
N ALA A 55 20.38 3.58 -5.72
CA ALA A 55 21.58 2.92 -5.20
C ALA A 55 21.68 3.00 -3.67
N THR A 56 21.15 4.07 -3.07
CA THR A 56 21.38 4.42 -1.65
C THR A 56 20.18 4.19 -0.73
N ILE A 57 18.99 3.99 -1.29
CA ILE A 57 17.79 3.71 -0.50
C ILE A 57 18.04 2.48 0.39
N ASN A 58 17.48 2.51 1.59
CA ASN A 58 17.69 1.45 2.60
C ASN A 58 19.18 1.17 2.89
N GLY A 59 20.02 2.22 2.87
CA GLY A 59 21.45 2.10 3.15
C GLY A 59 22.21 1.26 2.13
N GLY A 60 21.70 1.14 0.90
CA GLY A 60 22.29 0.36 -0.18
C GLY A 60 21.89 -1.12 -0.19
N ASP A 61 21.01 -1.55 0.73
CA ASP A 61 20.45 -2.89 0.70
C ASP A 61 19.28 -2.92 -0.31
N VAL A 62 19.64 -3.14 -1.57
CA VAL A 62 18.74 -3.08 -2.72
C VAL A 62 18.93 -4.28 -3.64
N SER A 63 17.98 -4.49 -4.53
CA SER A 63 18.00 -5.60 -5.49
C SER A 63 17.36 -5.23 -6.81
N ALA A 64 17.88 -5.81 -7.88
CA ALA A 64 17.06 -6.11 -9.05
C ALA A 64 16.19 -7.34 -8.76
N ALA A 65 15.00 -7.41 -9.35
CA ALA A 65 14.17 -8.60 -9.33
C ALA A 65 13.59 -8.93 -10.71
N SER A 66 13.31 -10.22 -10.93
CA SER A 66 12.60 -10.70 -12.12
C SER A 66 11.10 -10.43 -11.99
N ASP A 67 10.32 -11.43 -11.57
CA ASP A 67 8.86 -11.40 -11.60
C ASP A 67 8.26 -10.38 -10.61
N LEU A 68 9.01 -10.03 -9.55
CA LEU A 68 8.57 -9.07 -8.55
C LEU A 68 8.64 -7.61 -9.04
N TYR A 69 9.39 -7.32 -10.11
CA TYR A 69 9.42 -5.98 -10.72
C TYR A 69 8.06 -5.54 -11.26
N ARG A 70 7.27 -6.47 -11.82
CA ARG A 70 5.86 -6.28 -12.25
C ARG A 70 5.66 -5.00 -13.09
N ASP A 71 6.47 -4.85 -14.14
CA ASP A 71 6.47 -3.67 -15.01
C ASP A 71 6.51 -2.35 -14.24
N GLY A 72 7.33 -2.31 -13.20
CA GLY A 72 7.53 -1.16 -12.34
C GLY A 72 6.56 -1.05 -11.15
N LEU A 73 5.50 -1.86 -11.08
CA LEU A 73 4.59 -1.85 -9.92
C LEU A 73 5.30 -2.28 -8.63
N GLY A 74 6.28 -3.17 -8.71
CA GLY A 74 7.06 -3.62 -7.56
C GLY A 74 8.23 -2.72 -7.18
N CYS A 75 8.46 -1.62 -7.91
CA CYS A 75 9.52 -0.69 -7.57
C CYS A 75 9.28 -0.04 -6.21
N GLY A 76 10.31 -0.06 -5.36
CA GLY A 76 10.22 0.43 -3.98
C GLY A 76 9.68 -0.58 -2.98
N ALA A 77 9.20 -1.76 -3.41
CA ALA A 77 8.74 -2.81 -2.50
C ALA A 77 9.90 -3.44 -1.72
N CYS A 78 9.64 -3.80 -0.46
CA CYS A 78 10.62 -4.40 0.43
C CYS A 78 10.42 -5.90 0.58
N TYR A 79 11.53 -6.63 0.59
CA TYR A 79 11.55 -8.09 0.80
C TYR A 79 12.60 -8.44 1.83
N GLN A 80 12.23 -9.29 2.80
CA GLN A 80 13.20 -9.97 3.64
C GLN A 80 13.74 -11.16 2.85
N VAL A 81 15.05 -11.23 2.68
CA VAL A 81 15.77 -12.26 1.93
C VAL A 81 16.76 -12.95 2.85
N ARG A 82 16.67 -14.27 2.95
CA ARG A 82 17.54 -15.12 3.78
C ARG A 82 18.23 -16.13 2.88
N CYS A 83 19.52 -16.35 3.06
CA CYS A 83 20.16 -17.49 2.39
C CYS A 83 19.91 -18.79 3.19
N THR A 84 19.95 -19.94 2.51
CA THR A 84 19.45 -21.20 3.09
C THR A 84 20.52 -22.11 3.69
N ASN A 85 21.81 -21.82 3.49
CA ASN A 85 22.91 -22.63 4.03
C ASN A 85 23.27 -22.19 5.45
N SER A 86 22.83 -22.94 6.46
CA SER A 86 23.05 -22.63 7.88
C SER A 86 24.52 -22.51 8.32
N ASN A 87 25.48 -23.00 7.52
CA ASN A 87 26.91 -22.81 7.82
C ASN A 87 27.35 -21.35 7.62
N TYR A 88 26.63 -20.60 6.78
CA TYR A 88 26.96 -19.23 6.41
C TYR A 88 25.87 -18.22 6.77
N CYS A 89 24.61 -18.63 6.72
CA CYS A 89 23.47 -17.74 6.68
C CYS A 89 22.97 -17.36 8.06
N SER A 90 22.63 -16.07 8.23
CA SER A 90 21.93 -15.61 9.42
C SER A 90 20.45 -16.00 9.36
N GLU A 91 19.83 -16.17 10.53
CA GLU A 91 18.40 -16.45 10.59
C GLU A 91 17.55 -15.25 10.14
N ASN A 92 18.01 -14.02 10.33
CA ASN A 92 17.23 -12.83 9.98
C ASN A 92 17.39 -12.40 8.52
N GLY A 93 18.49 -12.80 7.86
CA GLY A 93 18.80 -12.36 6.51
C GLY A 93 18.96 -10.83 6.41
N VAL A 94 18.49 -10.27 5.30
CA VAL A 94 18.52 -8.83 5.02
C VAL A 94 17.20 -8.37 4.41
N THR A 95 16.74 -7.16 4.74
CA THR A 95 15.63 -6.52 4.02
C THR A 95 16.20 -5.72 2.87
N VAL A 96 15.72 -5.98 1.65
CA VAL A 96 16.12 -5.26 0.43
C VAL A 96 14.96 -4.53 -0.21
N VAL A 97 15.28 -3.43 -0.92
CA VAL A 97 14.32 -2.68 -1.74
C VAL A 97 14.51 -3.02 -3.22
N ILE A 98 13.41 -3.25 -3.94
CA ILE A 98 13.46 -3.44 -5.40
C ILE A 98 13.67 -2.10 -6.10
N THR A 99 14.80 -1.95 -6.78
CA THR A 99 15.18 -0.70 -7.49
C THR A 99 15.51 -0.91 -8.97
N ASP A 100 15.52 -2.16 -9.42
CA ASP A 100 15.88 -2.54 -10.78
C ASP A 100 15.13 -3.80 -11.24
N HIS A 101 15.20 -4.09 -12.53
CA HIS A 101 14.69 -5.31 -13.14
C HIS A 101 15.86 -6.16 -13.65
N GLY A 102 15.94 -7.40 -13.20
CA GLY A 102 17.04 -8.26 -13.57
C GLY A 102 16.88 -9.68 -13.06
N ALA A 103 17.32 -10.62 -13.89
CA ALA A 103 17.37 -12.04 -13.59
C ALA A 103 18.64 -12.62 -14.20
N SER A 104 19.14 -13.72 -13.64
CA SER A 104 20.10 -14.60 -14.33
C SER A 104 19.41 -15.93 -14.65
N ALA A 105 20.08 -16.82 -15.40
CA ALA A 105 19.51 -18.09 -15.85
C ALA A 105 18.93 -18.98 -14.73
N SER A 106 19.21 -18.68 -13.47
CA SER A 106 18.68 -19.39 -12.31
C SER A 106 18.36 -18.51 -11.10
N THR A 107 18.31 -17.17 -11.21
CA THR A 107 18.07 -16.28 -10.04
C THR A 107 16.97 -15.28 -10.27
N ASP A 108 16.08 -15.16 -9.27
CA ASP A 108 15.02 -14.16 -9.29
C ASP A 108 15.45 -12.83 -8.67
N PHE A 109 16.56 -12.83 -7.93
CA PHE A 109 17.17 -11.65 -7.30
C PHE A 109 18.62 -11.46 -7.75
N ILE A 110 18.97 -10.20 -8.04
CA ILE A 110 20.36 -9.75 -8.15
C ILE A 110 20.56 -8.63 -7.13
N LEU A 111 21.13 -9.01 -5.99
CA LEU A 111 21.29 -8.14 -4.83
C LEU A 111 22.47 -7.18 -5.05
N SER A 112 22.51 -6.07 -4.31
CA SER A 112 23.78 -5.38 -4.08
C SER A 112 24.75 -6.33 -3.36
N GLN A 113 26.04 -6.21 -3.64
CA GLN A 113 27.08 -7.00 -2.98
C GLN A 113 27.04 -6.80 -1.46
N ARG A 114 26.72 -5.58 -1.03
CA ARG A 114 26.40 -5.24 0.35
C ARG A 114 25.28 -6.11 0.93
N ALA A 115 24.09 -6.10 0.31
CA ALA A 115 22.94 -6.89 0.79
C ALA A 115 23.27 -8.38 0.77
N PHE A 116 23.93 -8.86 -0.28
CA PHE A 116 24.29 -10.26 -0.44
C PHE A 116 25.18 -10.75 0.71
N GLY A 117 26.22 -9.97 1.06
CA GLY A 117 27.08 -10.27 2.20
C GLY A 117 26.36 -10.19 3.55
N ARG A 118 25.39 -9.27 3.70
CA ARG A 118 24.60 -9.12 4.95
C ARG A 118 23.64 -10.27 5.24
N MET A 119 23.38 -11.15 4.27
CA MET A 119 22.68 -12.40 4.54
C MET A 119 23.46 -13.35 5.46
N ALA A 120 24.79 -13.20 5.57
CA ALA A 120 25.62 -14.05 6.40
C ALA A 120 25.58 -13.71 7.90
N GLN A 121 25.89 -14.71 8.72
CA GLN A 121 25.99 -14.58 10.18
C GLN A 121 27.26 -13.84 10.66
N THR A 122 28.35 -13.92 9.89
CA THR A 122 29.65 -13.30 10.22
C THR A 122 30.31 -12.72 8.98
N LYS A 123 31.34 -11.87 9.16
CA LYS A 123 32.13 -11.31 8.05
C LYS A 123 32.84 -12.39 7.22
N ASP A 124 33.37 -13.42 7.87
CA ASP A 124 34.04 -14.53 7.17
C ASP A 124 33.05 -15.39 6.38
N ALA A 125 31.85 -15.61 6.95
CA ALA A 125 30.76 -16.24 6.23
C ALA A 125 30.27 -15.39 5.06
N ALA A 126 30.26 -14.06 5.19
CA ALA A 126 29.93 -13.15 4.09
C ALA A 126 30.93 -13.27 2.94
N ALA A 127 32.23 -13.29 3.24
CA ALA A 127 33.27 -13.54 2.23
C ALA A 127 33.09 -14.92 1.56
N SER A 128 32.71 -15.93 2.33
CA SER A 128 32.39 -17.27 1.82
C SER A 128 31.17 -17.24 0.89
N LEU A 129 30.07 -16.59 1.27
CA LEU A 129 28.89 -16.41 0.42
C LEU A 129 29.27 -15.72 -0.90
N LEU A 130 30.00 -14.61 -0.83
CA LEU A 130 30.44 -13.85 -2.01
C LEU A 130 31.25 -14.73 -2.97
N SER A 131 32.13 -15.58 -2.45
CA SER A 131 32.93 -16.51 -3.27
C SER A 131 32.10 -17.56 -4.03
N LEU A 132 30.89 -17.87 -3.55
CA LEU A 132 29.97 -18.80 -4.23
C LEU A 132 29.31 -18.15 -5.46
N GLY A 133 29.20 -16.82 -5.49
CA GLY A 133 28.60 -16.03 -6.59
C GLY A 133 27.07 -16.18 -6.74
N ASN A 134 26.52 -17.34 -6.38
CA ASN A 134 25.11 -17.67 -6.46
C ASN A 134 24.73 -18.60 -5.31
N VAL A 135 23.66 -18.26 -4.58
CA VAL A 135 23.22 -19.02 -3.41
C VAL A 135 21.71 -19.26 -3.44
N GLY A 136 21.29 -20.36 -2.83
CA GLY A 136 19.88 -20.58 -2.51
C GLY A 136 19.41 -19.57 -1.47
N ILE A 137 18.24 -18.99 -1.72
CA ILE A 137 17.60 -18.05 -0.81
C ILE A 137 16.15 -18.44 -0.57
N GLU A 138 15.59 -17.85 0.46
CA GLU A 138 14.17 -17.78 0.67
C GLU A 138 13.78 -16.33 0.96
N TYR A 139 12.62 -15.88 0.48
CA TYR A 139 12.21 -14.50 0.64
C TYR A 139 10.71 -14.35 0.95
N ARG A 140 10.34 -13.20 1.52
CA ARG A 140 8.94 -12.80 1.71
C ARG A 140 8.81 -11.29 1.63
N ARG A 141 7.63 -10.79 1.23
CA ARG A 141 7.33 -9.36 1.20
C ARG A 141 7.20 -8.85 2.65
N VAL A 142 7.79 -7.70 2.95
CA VAL A 142 7.74 -7.06 4.27
C VAL A 142 7.44 -5.57 4.13
N SER A 143 6.96 -4.94 5.20
CA SER A 143 6.77 -3.49 5.26
C SER A 143 8.08 -2.73 5.08
N CYS A 144 8.09 -1.74 4.20
CA CYS A 144 9.19 -0.78 4.10
C CYS A 144 9.13 0.23 5.26
N SER A 145 10.27 0.54 5.88
CA SER A 145 10.38 1.52 6.96
C SER A 145 11.46 2.55 6.67
N TYR A 146 11.08 3.83 6.68
CA TYR A 146 11.98 4.96 6.48
C TYR A 146 11.74 5.99 7.59
N PRO A 147 12.24 5.74 8.82
CA PRO A 147 11.98 6.60 9.97
C PRO A 147 12.30 8.07 9.69
N SER A 148 11.41 8.95 10.11
CA SER A 148 11.53 10.41 9.91
C SER A 148 11.62 10.85 8.44
N LYS A 149 11.18 10.02 7.49
CA LYS A 149 11.04 10.38 6.08
C LYS A 149 9.57 10.40 5.70
N ASN A 150 9.12 11.53 5.21
CA ASN A 150 7.86 11.60 4.49
C ASN A 150 8.03 11.01 3.10
N ILE A 151 6.90 10.67 2.49
CA ILE A 151 6.86 10.45 1.05
C ILE A 151 7.32 11.75 0.36
N THR A 152 8.11 11.62 -0.70
CA THR A 152 8.56 12.78 -1.47
C THR A 152 8.37 12.55 -2.96
N PHE A 153 8.11 13.63 -3.69
CA PHE A 153 7.94 13.64 -5.13
C PHE A 153 9.20 14.23 -5.75
N LYS A 154 10.03 13.38 -6.38
CA LYS A 154 11.20 13.82 -7.13
C LYS A 154 10.77 14.05 -8.57
N ILE A 155 10.79 15.31 -9.01
CA ILE A 155 10.53 15.65 -10.40
C ILE A 155 11.71 15.16 -11.25
N ASP A 156 11.40 14.37 -12.27
CA ASP A 156 12.35 13.81 -13.22
C ASP A 156 12.92 14.95 -14.07
N GLU A 157 14.21 14.84 -14.40
CA GLU A 157 15.00 15.81 -15.14
C GLU A 157 14.44 16.05 -16.56
N SER A 158 13.66 15.12 -17.11
CA SER A 158 12.97 15.26 -18.40
C SER A 158 11.71 16.13 -18.36
N SER A 159 11.27 16.56 -17.17
CA SER A 159 10.10 17.43 -17.04
C SER A 159 10.33 18.82 -17.64
N ASP A 160 9.28 19.41 -18.17
CA ASP A 160 9.29 20.74 -18.80
C ASP A 160 8.02 21.49 -18.38
N ASN A 161 8.14 22.41 -17.42
CA ASN A 161 7.00 23.18 -16.92
C ASN A 161 6.57 24.23 -17.96
N PRO A 162 5.27 24.33 -18.33
CA PRO A 162 4.11 23.59 -17.82
C PRO A 162 3.62 22.44 -18.74
N TYR A 163 4.43 22.00 -19.70
CA TYR A 163 3.99 21.13 -20.80
C TYR A 163 4.07 19.63 -20.49
N TYR A 164 5.08 19.21 -19.74
CA TYR A 164 5.32 17.81 -19.44
C TYR A 164 5.79 17.65 -18.00
N LEU A 165 5.07 16.84 -17.22
CA LEU A 165 5.45 16.50 -15.86
C LEU A 165 5.77 15.01 -15.80
N ALA A 166 6.96 14.67 -15.30
CA ALA A 166 7.36 13.32 -14.94
C ALA A 166 7.94 13.33 -13.53
N PHE A 167 7.60 12.35 -12.69
CA PHE A 167 8.15 12.25 -11.35
C PHE A 167 8.15 10.82 -10.84
N VAL A 168 8.98 10.58 -9.84
CA VAL A 168 9.02 9.34 -9.06
C VAL A 168 8.65 9.63 -7.62
N ILE A 169 8.05 8.64 -6.97
CA ILE A 169 7.62 8.71 -5.58
C ILE A 169 8.67 7.99 -4.73
N TRP A 170 9.27 8.69 -3.78
CA TRP A 170 10.29 8.16 -2.89
C TRP A 170 9.74 7.95 -1.48
N TYR A 171 10.40 7.05 -0.73
CA TYR A 171 10.12 6.77 0.68
C TYR A 171 8.68 6.31 0.98
N GLN A 172 8.04 5.61 0.03
CA GLN A 172 6.78 4.92 0.32
C GLN A 172 7.01 3.86 1.41
N GLN A 173 6.34 4.03 2.55
CA GLN A 173 6.40 3.07 3.66
C GLN A 173 5.29 2.02 3.60
N GLY A 174 5.44 0.99 4.42
CA GLY A 174 4.46 -0.08 4.57
C GLY A 174 4.57 -1.13 3.47
N LYS A 175 3.52 -1.94 3.37
CA LYS A 175 3.45 -3.13 2.52
C LYS A 175 2.31 -3.01 1.50
N THR A 176 2.35 -1.95 0.70
CA THR A 176 1.37 -1.70 -0.36
C THR A 176 2.06 -1.34 -1.66
N ASP A 177 1.37 -1.49 -2.78
CA ASP A 177 1.79 -0.98 -4.08
C ASP A 177 1.05 0.32 -4.41
N ILE A 178 1.72 1.29 -5.05
CA ILE A 178 1.03 2.43 -5.66
C ILE A 178 0.53 1.98 -7.04
N SER A 179 -0.75 1.63 -7.13
CA SER A 179 -1.36 1.09 -8.34
C SER A 179 -1.87 2.17 -9.29
N ALA A 180 -2.17 3.37 -8.77
CA ALA A 180 -2.60 4.51 -9.55
C ALA A 180 -2.19 5.84 -8.90
N VAL A 181 -1.96 6.86 -9.72
CA VAL A 181 -1.69 8.22 -9.26
C VAL A 181 -2.57 9.20 -10.02
N GLN A 182 -3.23 10.09 -9.29
CA GLN A 182 -4.03 11.18 -9.84
C GLN A 182 -3.39 12.52 -9.47
N LEU A 183 -3.41 13.44 -10.41
CA LEU A 183 -2.89 14.80 -10.28
C LEU A 183 -4.04 15.79 -10.44
N CYS A 184 -4.36 16.53 -9.38
CA CYS A 184 -5.47 17.47 -9.33
C CYS A 184 -4.97 18.90 -9.13
N GLU A 185 -5.51 19.84 -9.88
CA GLU A 185 -5.28 21.26 -9.64
C GLU A 185 -6.16 21.75 -8.49
N THR A 186 -5.61 22.59 -7.60
CA THR A 186 -6.27 22.93 -6.33
C THR A 186 -7.38 23.97 -6.43
N GLN A 187 -7.44 24.79 -7.49
CA GLN A 187 -8.39 25.90 -7.61
C GLN A 187 -9.56 25.57 -8.53
N ASN A 188 -9.28 25.04 -9.72
CA ASN A 188 -10.27 24.66 -10.72
C ASN A 188 -10.61 23.16 -10.65
N PHE A 189 -10.00 22.42 -9.73
CA PHE A 189 -10.29 21.01 -9.46
C PHE A 189 -10.14 20.07 -10.67
N VAL A 190 -9.34 20.48 -11.65
CA VAL A 190 -9.05 19.66 -12.83
C VAL A 190 -8.11 18.53 -12.44
N CYS A 191 -8.60 17.29 -12.51
CA CYS A 191 -7.82 16.09 -12.20
C CYS A 191 -7.46 15.29 -13.46
N LYS A 192 -6.26 14.72 -13.48
CA LYS A 192 -5.77 13.78 -14.49
C LYS A 192 -5.23 12.53 -13.82
N LEU A 193 -5.68 11.36 -14.27
CA LEU A 193 -5.02 10.09 -13.95
C LEU A 193 -3.70 10.05 -14.72
N LEU A 194 -2.61 9.67 -14.05
CA LEU A 194 -1.28 9.67 -14.63
C LEU A 194 -0.96 8.33 -15.28
N ASP A 195 -0.12 8.39 -16.31
CA ASP A 195 0.44 7.21 -16.96
C ASP A 195 1.77 6.84 -16.32
N ARG A 196 2.01 5.53 -16.15
CA ARG A 196 3.32 4.99 -15.75
C ARG A 196 4.09 4.59 -17.00
N THR A 197 5.11 5.37 -17.36
CA THR A 197 5.80 5.21 -18.66
C THR A 197 6.95 4.22 -18.61
N ARG A 198 7.70 4.20 -17.50
CA ARG A 198 8.79 3.26 -17.23
C ARG A 198 8.96 3.10 -15.72
N GLY A 199 9.26 1.91 -15.23
CA GLY A 199 9.51 1.68 -13.80
C GLY A 199 8.45 2.31 -12.91
N ALA A 200 8.88 3.13 -11.94
CA ALA A 200 8.01 3.90 -11.05
C ALA A 200 7.80 5.37 -11.50
N VAL A 201 8.05 5.71 -12.77
CA VAL A 201 7.94 7.07 -13.30
C VAL A 201 6.51 7.36 -13.76
N TRP A 202 5.84 8.28 -13.06
CA TRP A 202 4.49 8.77 -13.36
C TRP A 202 4.55 10.03 -14.20
N THR A 203 3.69 10.14 -15.21
CA THR A 203 3.79 11.20 -16.22
C THR A 203 2.46 11.81 -16.65
N SER A 204 2.52 13.05 -17.14
CA SER A 204 1.43 13.79 -17.78
C SER A 204 1.95 14.69 -18.89
N SER A 205 1.46 14.53 -20.12
CA SER A 205 1.82 15.35 -21.30
C SER A 205 1.08 16.69 -21.41
N SER A 206 0.36 17.07 -20.36
CA SER A 206 -0.31 18.35 -20.20
C SER A 206 -0.77 18.41 -18.74
N PRO A 207 0.13 18.59 -17.76
CA PRO A 207 -0.29 18.73 -16.38
C PRO A 207 -1.22 19.95 -16.23
N PRO A 208 -2.13 19.95 -15.23
CA PRO A 208 -2.84 21.18 -14.88
C PRO A 208 -1.86 22.31 -14.54
N ARG A 209 -2.28 23.56 -14.70
CA ARG A 209 -1.38 24.71 -14.60
C ARG A 209 -1.18 25.23 -13.18
N GLY A 210 -2.21 25.16 -12.33
CA GLY A 210 -2.12 25.65 -10.95
C GLY A 210 -1.37 24.71 -10.00
N PRO A 211 -1.36 25.01 -8.69
CA PRO A 211 -0.79 24.12 -7.69
C PRO A 211 -1.44 22.74 -7.74
N LEU A 212 -0.62 21.70 -7.57
CA LEU A 212 -0.98 20.33 -7.86
C LEU A 212 -1.06 19.49 -6.58
N GLN A 213 -2.23 18.94 -6.30
CA GLN A 213 -2.46 17.90 -5.31
C GLN A 213 -2.27 16.53 -5.96
N ILE A 214 -1.42 15.69 -5.36
CA ILE A 214 -1.27 14.28 -5.76
C ILE A 214 -2.26 13.42 -4.96
N ARG A 215 -2.80 12.37 -5.56
CA ARG A 215 -3.53 11.31 -4.86
C ARG A 215 -2.96 9.97 -5.30
N MET A 216 -2.72 9.08 -4.36
CA MET A 216 -2.11 7.77 -4.61
C MET A 216 -3.09 6.68 -4.20
N LEU A 217 -3.34 5.71 -5.07
CA LEU A 217 -4.09 4.50 -4.74
C LEU A 217 -3.10 3.45 -4.23
N LEU A 218 -3.19 3.14 -2.95
CA LEU A 218 -2.41 2.08 -2.32
C LEU A 218 -3.20 0.78 -2.38
N SER A 219 -2.57 -0.28 -2.89
CA SER A 219 -3.15 -1.63 -2.95
C SER A 219 -2.36 -2.57 -2.04
N SER A 220 -3.03 -3.26 -1.13
CA SER A 220 -2.44 -4.32 -0.31
C SER A 220 -2.35 -5.65 -1.07
N ASP A 221 -1.65 -6.63 -0.50
CA ASP A 221 -1.59 -8.01 -1.03
C ASP A 221 -2.97 -8.70 -0.99
N ASP A 222 -3.83 -8.33 -0.04
CA ASP A 222 -5.18 -8.87 0.13
C ASP A 222 -6.20 -8.27 -0.85
N GLY A 223 -5.74 -7.30 -1.66
CA GLY A 223 -6.57 -6.61 -2.66
C GLY A 223 -7.34 -5.41 -2.12
N ASP A 224 -7.11 -5.02 -0.86
CA ASP A 224 -7.67 -3.79 -0.30
C ASP A 224 -7.00 -2.57 -0.96
N GLU A 225 -7.84 -1.62 -1.36
CA GLU A 225 -7.42 -0.40 -2.04
C GLU A 225 -7.81 0.83 -1.22
N THR A 226 -6.85 1.74 -0.98
CA THR A 226 -7.11 2.98 -0.24
C THR A 226 -6.44 4.17 -0.92
N TRP A 227 -7.21 5.23 -1.14
CA TRP A 227 -6.67 6.48 -1.64
C TRP A 227 -6.05 7.31 -0.52
N VAL A 228 -4.81 7.73 -0.73
CA VAL A 228 -4.08 8.61 0.15
C VAL A 228 -3.84 9.94 -0.53
N VAL A 229 -4.17 11.02 0.16
CA VAL A 229 -3.97 12.39 -0.28
C VAL A 229 -2.93 13.04 0.65
N PRO A 230 -1.75 13.40 0.15
CA PRO A 230 -0.76 14.15 0.90
C PRO A 230 -1.29 15.52 1.34
N VAL A 231 -0.70 16.03 2.43
CA VAL A 231 -1.04 17.35 3.00
C VAL A 231 -0.50 18.47 2.12
N ASN A 232 0.71 18.30 1.61
CA ASN A 232 1.40 19.32 0.84
C ASN A 232 1.15 19.15 -0.67
N ASN A 233 0.89 20.28 -1.32
CA ASN A 233 0.75 20.36 -2.77
C ASN A 233 2.10 20.68 -3.42
N ILE A 234 2.29 20.25 -4.67
CA ILE A 234 3.38 20.70 -5.52
C ILE A 234 3.03 22.11 -6.04
N PRO A 235 3.92 23.12 -5.90
CA PRO A 235 3.64 24.47 -6.35
C PRO A 235 3.53 24.56 -7.88
N GLU A 236 2.75 25.50 -8.40
CA GLU A 236 2.63 25.76 -9.86
C GLU A 236 3.99 25.97 -10.55
N SER A 237 4.94 26.59 -9.85
CA SER A 237 6.29 26.88 -10.34
C SER A 237 7.27 25.71 -10.21
N TRP A 238 6.76 24.47 -10.18
CA TRP A 238 7.59 23.28 -10.01
C TRP A 238 8.68 23.17 -11.08
N LYS A 239 9.83 22.58 -10.72
CA LYS A 239 10.98 22.47 -11.62
C LYS A 239 11.48 21.04 -11.76
N ALA A 240 11.97 20.72 -12.95
CA ALA A 240 12.73 19.51 -13.19
C ALA A 240 13.90 19.41 -12.21
N GLY A 241 14.15 18.21 -11.70
CA GLY A 241 15.23 18.01 -10.74
C GLY A 241 14.84 18.22 -9.28
N GLU A 242 13.81 19.02 -8.97
CA GLU A 242 13.44 19.35 -7.59
C GLU A 242 12.70 18.21 -6.87
N ILE A 243 12.73 18.29 -5.53
CA ILE A 243 12.07 17.34 -4.63
C ILE A 243 11.03 18.10 -3.81
N TYR A 244 9.81 17.61 -3.79
CA TYR A 244 8.72 18.16 -2.97
C TYR A 244 8.31 17.18 -1.87
N ASP A 245 8.27 17.67 -0.64
CA ASP A 245 7.84 16.90 0.53
C ASP A 245 6.32 16.81 0.57
N SER A 246 5.78 15.60 0.72
CA SER A 246 4.33 15.37 0.69
C SER A 246 3.64 15.69 2.02
N GLY A 247 4.39 15.90 3.10
CA GLY A 247 3.88 16.14 4.45
C GLY A 247 3.24 14.91 5.12
N ILE A 248 3.37 13.72 4.50
CA ILE A 248 2.81 12.48 5.04
C ILE A 248 3.84 11.37 5.12
N GLN A 249 3.72 10.58 6.17
CA GLN A 249 4.40 9.32 6.35
C GLN A 249 3.31 8.27 6.58
N LEU A 250 3.31 7.17 5.81
CA LEU A 250 2.33 6.10 6.01
C LEU A 250 2.65 5.35 7.31
N LEU A 251 1.65 5.16 8.17
CA LEU A 251 1.81 4.40 9.41
C LEU A 251 1.86 2.90 9.10
N ILE A 252 2.83 2.20 9.69
CA ILE A 252 2.95 0.74 9.63
C ILE A 252 2.12 0.21 10.80
N TYR A 253 0.89 -0.23 10.56
CA TYR A 253 -0.03 -0.74 11.60
C TYR A 253 0.24 -2.21 11.98
N GLU A 254 1.42 -2.76 11.69
CA GLU A 254 1.73 -4.18 11.92
C GLU A 254 2.39 -4.49 13.28
N GLU A 255 2.52 -3.55 14.21
CA GLU A 255 3.10 -3.82 15.55
C GLU A 255 2.15 -3.42 16.68
N MET A 256 1.02 -4.12 16.88
CA MET A 256 0.21 -3.95 18.10
C MET A 256 -0.63 -5.16 18.56
N GLU A 257 -0.46 -6.38 18.03
CA GLU A 257 -1.25 -7.54 18.50
C GLU A 257 -0.56 -8.46 19.53
N ASP A 258 0.72 -8.26 19.87
CA ASP A 258 1.45 -9.24 20.70
C ASP A 258 1.71 -8.86 22.17
N ASP A 259 1.10 -7.80 22.73
CA ASP A 259 1.44 -7.38 24.11
C ASP A 259 0.23 -7.01 25.00
N ILE A 260 -0.86 -7.78 24.93
CA ILE A 260 -1.95 -7.75 25.94
C ILE A 260 -2.08 -9.11 26.62
N THR A 261 -1.02 -9.55 27.30
CA THR A 261 -1.11 -10.52 28.40
C THR A 261 -0.11 -10.12 29.46
N ASP A 262 -0.50 -9.23 30.39
CA ASP A 262 -0.02 -9.19 31.78
C ASP A 262 -0.53 -7.96 32.55
N ILE A 263 -1.85 -7.81 32.65
CA ILE A 263 -2.46 -6.93 33.67
C ILE A 263 -3.70 -7.64 34.23
N ASN A 264 -3.50 -8.77 34.91
CA ASN A 264 -4.50 -9.32 35.84
C ASN A 264 -3.79 -10.16 36.90
N SER A 265 -2.95 -9.52 37.71
CA SER A 265 -2.49 -10.06 38.99
C SER A 265 -2.03 -8.94 39.90
N SER A 266 -2.98 -8.26 40.54
CA SER A 266 -2.90 -7.93 41.97
C SER A 266 -4.11 -7.14 42.46
N SER A 267 -4.50 -7.45 43.69
CA SER A 267 -5.29 -6.65 44.65
C SER A 267 -6.79 -6.47 44.39
N GLY A 268 -7.57 -7.25 45.12
CA GLY A 268 -9.00 -7.01 45.35
C GLY A 268 -9.27 -6.00 46.48
N LEU A 269 -10.52 -5.52 46.56
CA LEU A 269 -11.40 -5.63 47.73
C LEU A 269 -12.79 -5.04 47.40
N GLN A 270 -13.80 -5.80 47.81
CA GLN A 270 -15.20 -5.50 48.20
C GLN A 270 -15.83 -4.12 47.89
N VAL A 271 -17.12 -4.14 47.51
CA VAL A 271 -18.23 -3.62 48.35
C VAL A 271 -19.59 -4.09 47.79
N SER A 272 -20.46 -4.47 48.72
CA SER A 272 -21.83 -4.93 48.59
C SER A 272 -22.87 -3.79 48.52
N SER A 273 -23.98 -4.07 47.82
CA SER A 273 -25.37 -3.63 48.05
C SER A 273 -25.69 -2.13 48.24
N SER A 274 -26.51 -1.57 47.36
CA SER A 274 -27.92 -1.21 47.69
C SER A 274 -28.60 -0.42 46.56
N SER A 275 -29.85 -0.78 46.35
CA SER A 275 -30.85 -0.19 45.46
C SER A 275 -31.23 1.24 45.86
N GLY A 276 -31.35 2.13 44.87
CA GLY A 276 -31.91 3.47 45.03
C GLY A 276 -32.10 4.20 43.71
N THR A 277 -33.27 4.02 43.11
CA THR A 277 -33.78 4.70 41.91
C THR A 277 -33.68 6.22 42.00
N LYS A 278 -32.90 6.84 41.11
CA LYS A 278 -33.11 8.22 40.66
C LYS A 278 -32.80 8.34 39.17
N SER A 279 -33.81 8.80 38.43
CA SER A 279 -33.78 9.14 37.02
C SER A 279 -32.64 10.09 36.71
N ASN A 280 -31.73 9.69 35.81
CA ASN A 280 -30.77 10.61 35.22
C ASN A 280 -30.78 10.44 33.71
N LYS A 281 -31.14 11.52 33.02
CA LYS A 281 -31.13 11.63 31.56
C LYS A 281 -29.72 11.29 31.08
N GLN A 282 -29.54 10.12 30.47
CA GLN A 282 -28.30 9.81 29.76
C GLN A 282 -28.11 10.87 28.68
N LYS A 283 -27.13 11.77 28.87
CA LYS A 283 -26.56 12.54 27.77
C LYS A 283 -26.06 11.51 26.75
N MET A 284 -26.80 11.34 25.66
CA MET A 284 -26.38 10.49 24.55
C MET A 284 -25.03 11.01 24.04
N LYS A 285 -24.07 10.08 23.91
CA LYS A 285 -22.73 10.34 23.37
C LYS A 285 -22.90 10.96 21.98
N LYS A 286 -22.37 12.17 21.79
CA LYS A 286 -22.43 12.87 20.50
C LYS A 286 -21.72 12.01 19.46
N VAL A 287 -22.41 11.64 18.39
CA VAL A 287 -21.82 10.91 17.26
C VAL A 287 -20.81 11.82 16.58
N GLU A 288 -19.60 11.31 16.40
CA GLU A 288 -18.53 11.97 15.65
C GLU A 288 -18.66 11.61 14.17
N TRP A 289 -18.81 12.62 13.33
CA TRP A 289 -18.98 12.46 11.89
C TRP A 289 -17.62 12.32 11.18
N ILE A 290 -17.00 11.16 11.35
CA ILE A 290 -15.77 10.80 10.64
C ILE A 290 -16.00 10.71 9.11
N PRO A 291 -14.96 10.89 8.27
CA PRO A 291 -15.11 10.99 6.81
C PRO A 291 -15.91 9.84 6.18
N GLU A 292 -15.69 8.62 6.63
CA GLU A 292 -16.40 7.42 6.12
C GLU A 292 -17.90 7.45 6.41
N LEU A 293 -18.29 7.84 7.63
CA LEU A 293 -19.69 7.93 8.05
C LEU A 293 -20.40 9.08 7.32
N HIS A 294 -19.69 10.19 7.10
CA HIS A 294 -20.20 11.32 6.33
C HIS A 294 -20.37 10.99 4.84
N ASN A 295 -19.45 10.23 4.23
CA ASN A 295 -19.57 9.83 2.83
C ASN A 295 -20.84 8.99 2.57
N LYS A 296 -21.16 8.05 3.45
CA LYS A 296 -22.42 7.28 3.38
C LYS A 296 -23.66 8.17 3.50
N PHE A 297 -23.58 9.24 4.28
CA PHE A 297 -24.66 10.22 4.43
C PHE A 297 -24.87 11.02 3.13
N VAL A 298 -23.81 11.49 2.49
CA VAL A 298 -23.89 12.22 1.21
C VAL A 298 -24.40 11.32 0.09
N GLU A 299 -23.96 10.07 0.03
CA GLU A 299 -24.47 9.07 -0.93
C GLU A 299 -25.97 8.83 -0.76
N ALA A 300 -26.44 8.71 0.48
CA ALA A 300 -27.86 8.56 0.78
C ALA A 300 -28.70 9.75 0.29
N ILE A 301 -28.20 10.98 0.46
CA ILE A 301 -28.87 12.18 -0.05
C ILE A 301 -28.90 12.19 -1.58
N GLY A 302 -27.78 11.89 -2.23
CA GLY A 302 -27.68 11.85 -3.69
C GLY A 302 -28.63 10.86 -4.34
N GLN A 303 -28.89 9.72 -3.69
CA GLN A 303 -29.81 8.67 -4.17
C GLN A 303 -31.27 8.98 -3.87
N LEU A 304 -31.56 9.66 -2.75
CA LEU A 304 -32.92 10.03 -2.36
C LEU A 304 -33.42 11.27 -3.10
N GLY A 305 -32.55 12.23 -3.41
CA GLY A 305 -32.93 13.54 -3.93
C GLY A 305 -33.36 14.51 -2.81
N VAL A 306 -33.22 15.81 -3.05
CA VAL A 306 -33.37 16.88 -2.04
C VAL A 306 -34.72 16.84 -1.33
N ASP A 307 -35.81 16.56 -2.06
CA ASP A 307 -37.17 16.58 -1.52
C ASP A 307 -37.51 15.35 -0.65
N GLU A 308 -36.78 14.24 -0.82
CA GLU A 308 -37.04 12.96 -0.16
C GLU A 308 -35.97 12.59 0.89
N ALA A 309 -34.95 13.44 1.03
CA ALA A 309 -33.84 13.32 1.96
C ALA A 309 -34.23 13.63 3.41
N VAL A 310 -35.23 12.91 3.94
CA VAL A 310 -35.68 13.03 5.34
C VAL A 310 -34.88 12.11 6.27
N PRO A 311 -34.67 12.48 7.55
CA PRO A 311 -33.78 11.76 8.47
C PRO A 311 -34.03 10.25 8.60
N SER A 312 -35.29 9.81 8.54
CA SER A 312 -35.66 8.40 8.63
C SER A 312 -35.29 7.60 7.38
N ARG A 313 -35.38 8.20 6.19
CA ARG A 313 -35.03 7.56 4.92
C ARG A 313 -33.52 7.50 4.75
N ILE A 314 -32.81 8.57 5.11
CA ILE A 314 -31.34 8.60 5.10
C ILE A 314 -30.78 7.55 6.08
N LEU A 315 -31.29 7.48 7.32
CA LEU A 315 -30.86 6.47 8.28
C LEU A 315 -31.01 5.04 7.73
N LYS A 316 -32.16 4.76 7.10
CA LYS A 316 -32.45 3.45 6.50
C LYS A 316 -31.51 3.14 5.33
N PHE A 317 -31.15 4.14 4.53
CA PHE A 317 -30.23 3.99 3.42
C PHE A 317 -28.79 3.75 3.90
N MET A 318 -28.33 4.52 4.89
CA MET A 318 -26.98 4.42 5.43
C MET A 318 -26.71 3.06 6.10
N ASN A 319 -27.74 2.46 6.72
CA ASN A 319 -27.70 1.12 7.32
C ASN A 319 -26.47 0.89 8.23
N VAL A 320 -26.15 1.86 9.09
CA VAL A 320 -25.02 1.80 10.03
C VAL A 320 -25.52 1.45 11.43
N GLU A 321 -24.93 0.43 12.04
CA GLU A 321 -25.27 0.00 13.40
C GLU A 321 -24.89 1.07 14.43
N GLY A 322 -25.80 1.34 15.37
CA GLY A 322 -25.61 2.38 16.40
C GLY A 322 -25.93 3.81 15.98
N LEU A 323 -26.25 4.06 14.70
CA LEU A 323 -26.68 5.37 14.22
C LEU A 323 -28.19 5.58 14.46
N THR A 324 -28.59 6.80 14.85
CA THR A 324 -30.00 7.11 15.14
C THR A 324 -30.55 8.22 14.27
N ARG A 325 -31.88 8.30 14.13
CA ARG A 325 -32.58 9.35 13.37
C ARG A 325 -32.21 10.75 13.87
N GLN A 326 -32.02 10.91 15.18
CA GLN A 326 -31.63 12.16 15.81
C GLN A 326 -30.21 12.59 15.42
N ASN A 327 -29.29 11.64 15.20
CA ASN A 327 -27.95 11.98 14.69
C ASN A 327 -28.03 12.54 13.28
N ILE A 328 -28.81 11.90 12.41
CA ILE A 328 -29.04 12.37 11.03
C ILE A 328 -29.71 13.74 11.01
N ALA A 329 -30.75 13.93 11.83
CA ALA A 329 -31.47 15.21 11.90
C ALA A 329 -30.57 16.35 12.39
N SER A 330 -29.74 16.11 13.40
CA SER A 330 -28.78 17.09 13.90
C SER A 330 -27.71 17.44 12.86
N HIS A 331 -27.32 16.47 12.02
CA HIS A 331 -26.32 16.68 10.98
C HIS A 331 -26.90 17.43 9.77
N LEU A 332 -28.11 17.08 9.33
CA LEU A 332 -28.87 17.84 8.33
C LEU A 332 -29.08 19.30 8.74
N GLN A 333 -29.40 19.55 10.01
CA GLN A 333 -29.58 20.91 10.53
C GLN A 333 -28.25 21.70 10.57
N ALA A 334 -27.11 21.01 10.65
CA ALA A 334 -25.81 21.65 10.53
C ALA A 334 -25.46 21.94 9.06
N SER A 335 -25.76 21.02 8.13
CA SER A 335 -25.44 21.17 6.71
C SER A 335 -26.31 22.16 5.92
N THR A 336 -27.40 22.69 6.49
CA THR A 336 -28.17 23.81 5.89
C THR A 336 -27.45 25.16 5.92
N ASN A 337 -26.26 25.24 6.53
CA ASN A 337 -25.44 26.45 6.52
C ASN A 337 -24.78 26.63 5.15
N GLU A 338 -24.85 27.82 4.57
CA GLU A 338 -24.43 28.11 3.18
C GLU A 338 -22.96 27.74 2.90
N ALA A 339 -22.07 27.94 3.89
CA ALA A 339 -20.66 27.51 3.81
C ALA A 339 -20.47 25.98 3.80
N LEU A 340 -21.42 25.22 4.35
CA LEU A 340 -21.41 23.76 4.29
C LEU A 340 -22.05 23.25 3.00
N ILE A 341 -22.96 24.00 2.38
CA ILE A 341 -23.50 23.69 1.05
C ILE A 341 -22.40 23.81 -0.01
N GLU A 342 -21.55 24.84 0.06
CA GLU A 342 -20.38 24.96 -0.83
C GLU A 342 -19.39 23.80 -0.62
N ASP A 343 -19.15 23.39 0.64
CA ASP A 343 -18.28 22.25 0.96
C ASP A 343 -18.89 20.91 0.50
N GLU A 344 -20.21 20.74 0.63
CA GLU A 344 -20.94 19.56 0.15
C GLU A 344 -21.00 19.52 -1.39
N GLN A 345 -21.13 20.65 -2.07
CA GLN A 345 -21.04 20.75 -3.52
C GLN A 345 -19.62 20.42 -4.02
N ARG A 346 -18.58 20.91 -3.33
CA ARG A 346 -17.18 20.56 -3.60
C ARG A 346 -16.96 19.05 -3.44
N ARG A 347 -17.44 18.44 -2.35
CA ARG A 347 -17.34 16.99 -2.11
C ARG A 347 -18.17 16.16 -3.12
N ALA A 348 -19.33 16.65 -3.54
CA ALA A 348 -20.15 16.01 -4.56
C ALA A 348 -19.48 16.05 -5.95
N GLN A 349 -18.85 17.18 -6.30
CA GLN A 349 -18.01 17.29 -7.51
C GLN A 349 -16.80 16.35 -7.44
N GLU A 350 -16.14 16.27 -6.27
CA GLU A 350 -15.09 15.27 -6.02
C GLU A 350 -15.61 13.85 -6.24
N CYS A 351 -16.82 13.50 -5.77
CA CYS A 351 -17.44 12.18 -5.97
C CYS A 351 -17.75 11.86 -7.45
N VAL A 352 -18.27 12.82 -8.21
CA VAL A 352 -18.48 12.65 -9.66
C VAL A 352 -17.14 12.44 -10.39
N MET A 353 -16.12 13.19 -10.01
CA MET A 353 -14.76 13.00 -10.51
C MET A 353 -14.18 11.63 -10.10
N TRP A 354 -14.46 11.15 -8.88
CA TRP A 354 -14.09 9.83 -8.40
C TRP A 354 -14.68 8.71 -9.25
N ASN A 355 -15.96 8.79 -9.60
CA ASN A 355 -16.59 7.80 -10.45
C ASN A 355 -15.98 7.76 -11.85
N LYS A 356 -15.64 8.93 -12.41
CA LYS A 356 -14.96 9.02 -13.71
C LYS A 356 -13.53 8.46 -13.68
N ALA A 357 -12.78 8.75 -12.61
CA ALA A 357 -11.44 8.21 -12.40
C ALA A 357 -11.45 6.68 -12.19
N ARG A 358 -12.42 6.18 -11.43
CA ARG A 358 -12.66 4.74 -11.25
C ARG A 358 -12.96 4.04 -12.57
N GLU A 359 -13.80 4.62 -13.44
CA GLU A 359 -14.05 4.04 -14.76
C GLU A 359 -12.80 4.01 -15.65
N GLN A 360 -11.96 5.05 -15.61
CA GLN A 360 -10.69 5.05 -16.33
C GLN A 360 -9.70 4.02 -15.79
N TYR A 361 -9.62 3.87 -14.47
CA TYR A 361 -8.86 2.80 -13.82
C TYR A 361 -9.34 1.42 -14.26
N LEU A 362 -10.65 1.15 -14.26
CA LEU A 362 -11.19 -0.14 -14.71
C LEU A 362 -10.82 -0.44 -16.17
N ARG A 363 -10.73 0.59 -17.03
CA ARG A 363 -10.25 0.43 -18.41
C ARG A 363 -8.76 0.10 -18.48
N GLN A 364 -7.92 0.77 -17.68
CA GLN A 364 -6.49 0.49 -17.62
C GLN A 364 -6.20 -0.89 -17.01
N LYS A 365 -6.88 -1.24 -15.91
CA LYS A 365 -6.84 -2.57 -15.29
C LYS A 365 -7.24 -3.66 -16.27
N SER A 366 -8.30 -3.44 -17.05
CA SER A 366 -8.70 -4.36 -18.13
C SER A 366 -7.62 -4.49 -19.20
N LYS A 367 -6.92 -3.40 -19.54
CA LYS A 367 -5.80 -3.42 -20.51
C LYS A 367 -4.59 -4.19 -19.97
N VAL A 368 -4.23 -4.00 -18.70
CA VAL A 368 -3.14 -4.73 -18.03
C VAL A 368 -3.49 -6.21 -17.88
N MET A 369 -4.70 -6.53 -17.42
CA MET A 369 -5.16 -7.93 -17.36
C MET A 369 -5.23 -8.59 -18.74
N GLY A 370 -5.55 -7.83 -19.79
CA GLY A 370 -5.52 -8.32 -21.16
C GLY A 370 -4.10 -8.64 -21.65
N LEU A 371 -3.11 -7.84 -21.25
CA LEU A 371 -1.70 -8.09 -21.55
C LEU A 371 -1.17 -9.31 -20.77
N THR A 372 -1.46 -9.42 -19.47
CA THR A 372 -1.04 -10.57 -18.66
C THR A 372 -1.68 -11.88 -19.13
N GLN A 373 -2.97 -11.85 -19.49
CA GLN A 373 -3.65 -13.00 -20.08
C GLN A 373 -3.09 -13.33 -21.47
N GLY A 374 -2.75 -12.31 -22.27
CA GLY A 374 -2.08 -12.48 -23.57
C GLY A 374 -0.71 -13.14 -23.45
N ASP A 375 0.10 -12.73 -22.47
CA ASP A 375 1.41 -13.30 -22.19
C ASP A 375 1.33 -14.73 -21.63
N GLN A 376 0.36 -15.00 -20.75
CA GLN A 376 0.09 -16.37 -20.29
C GLN A 376 -0.36 -17.27 -21.43
N ASN A 377 -1.24 -16.78 -22.31
CA ASN A 377 -1.70 -17.51 -23.49
C ASN A 377 -0.54 -17.76 -24.47
N SER A 378 0.34 -16.78 -24.67
CA SER A 378 1.54 -16.90 -25.49
C SER A 378 2.53 -17.93 -24.94
N LYS A 379 2.82 -17.88 -23.63
CA LYS A 379 3.66 -18.87 -22.93
C LYS A 379 3.06 -20.28 -23.02
N PHE A 380 1.75 -20.41 -22.87
CA PHE A 380 1.03 -21.67 -23.04
C PHE A 380 1.12 -22.20 -24.48
N PHE A 381 0.92 -21.35 -25.49
CA PHE A 381 1.08 -21.72 -26.91
C PHE A 381 2.52 -22.15 -27.24
N HIS A 382 3.53 -21.42 -26.74
CA HIS A 382 4.94 -21.77 -26.94
C HIS A 382 5.33 -23.08 -26.24
N ALA A 383 4.76 -23.37 -25.06
CA ALA A 383 4.94 -24.65 -24.37
C ALA A 383 4.28 -25.80 -25.13
N MET A 384 3.11 -25.58 -25.72
CA MET A 384 2.39 -26.61 -26.48
C MET A 384 3.05 -26.94 -27.84
N LEU A 385 3.82 -26.02 -28.42
CA LEU A 385 4.54 -26.21 -29.69
C LEU A 385 5.91 -26.93 -29.54
N LYS A 386 6.39 -27.19 -28.32
CA LYS A 386 7.55 -28.07 -28.07
C LYS A 386 7.04 -29.46 -27.65
N PRO A 387 6.60 -30.31 -28.59
CA PRO A 387 7.53 -31.34 -29.10
C PRO A 387 7.22 -31.87 -30.51
N ARG A 388 8.00 -31.50 -31.54
CA ARG A 388 8.22 -32.26 -32.80
C ARG A 388 9.54 -31.89 -33.50
N ARG A 389 10.60 -31.66 -32.73
CA ARG A 389 11.98 -31.58 -33.24
C ARG A 389 12.86 -32.40 -32.32
N ASN A 390 12.78 -33.72 -32.51
CA ASN A 390 13.76 -34.75 -32.22
C ASN A 390 13.08 -36.07 -32.61
N LYS A 391 13.07 -36.31 -33.93
CA LYS A 391 13.06 -37.65 -34.50
C LYS A 391 14.51 -38.03 -34.75
#